data_AF-A0A7T1MNS2-F1
#
_entry.id   AF-A0A7T1MNS2-F1
#
_cell.length_a   1.000
_cell.length_b   1.000
_cell.length_c   1.000
_cell.angle_alpha   90.00
_cell.angle_beta   90.00
_cell.angle_gamma   90.00
#
_symmetry.space_group_name_H-M   'P 1'
#
loop_
_entity.id
_entity.type
_entity.pdbx_description
1 polymer ?
#
loop_
_entity_poly.entity_id
_entity_poly.type
_entity_poly.pdbx_seq_one_letter_code
_entity_poly.pdbx_strand_id
1 'polypeptide(L)'
;MDPNNPLQQLLLRGLGTTSLVSERLRTVTQAWVRSGKLDPSQAPALVEDVLKALRGETPELEQQAERQLERNKDQLLQDLGLARQKELDELRGRIDRLERGLRQRSGAEGASDLDIPD
;
A
#
# COMPACT_ATOMS: atom_id res chain seq x y z
N MET A 1 -5.04 4.33 12.85
CA MET A 1 -4.18 5.37 12.26
C MET A 1 -4.25 6.59 13.15
N ASP A 2 -3.12 7.12 13.61
CA ASP A 2 -3.08 8.32 14.45
C ASP A 2 -2.86 9.53 13.53
N PRO A 3 -3.92 10.30 13.19
CA PRO A 3 -3.85 11.40 12.23
C PRO A 3 -2.95 12.55 12.70
N ASN A 4 -2.46 12.52 13.93
CA ASN A 4 -1.62 13.56 14.53
C ASN A 4 -0.12 13.34 14.36
N ASN A 5 0.34 12.33 13.61
CA ASN A 5 1.78 12.12 13.41
C ASN A 5 2.28 12.80 12.11
N PRO A 6 2.88 14.01 12.20
CA PRO A 6 3.27 14.81 11.03
C PRO A 6 4.37 14.15 10.19
N LEU A 7 5.20 13.28 10.77
CA LEU A 7 6.18 12.49 10.01
C LEU A 7 5.49 11.51 9.07
N GLN A 8 4.42 10.88 9.54
CA GLN A 8 3.63 9.93 8.77
C GLN A 8 2.90 10.64 7.62
N GLN A 9 2.41 11.86 7.85
CA GLN A 9 1.80 12.70 6.81
C GLN A 9 2.82 13.16 5.75
N LEU A 10 4.05 13.48 6.14
CA LEU A 10 5.11 13.87 5.20
C LEU A 10 5.55 12.68 4.34
N LEU A 11 5.67 11.48 4.93
CA LEU A 11 5.92 10.23 4.21
C LEU A 11 4.79 9.90 3.21
N LEU A 12 3.53 9.99 3.65
CA LEU A 12 2.35 9.72 2.80
C LEU A 12 2.21 10.70 1.63
N ARG A 13 2.73 11.92 1.76
CA ARG A 13 2.59 12.96 0.72
C ARG A 13 3.74 12.97 -0.29
N GLY A 14 4.76 12.11 -0.14
CA GLY A 14 5.87 12.04 -1.09
C GLY A 14 6.64 13.34 -1.27
N LEU A 15 6.49 14.30 -0.33
CA LEU A 15 7.16 15.60 -0.41
C LEU A 15 8.61 15.46 0.07
N GLY A 16 9.45 15.06 -0.87
CA GLY A 16 10.89 14.83 -0.72
C GLY A 16 11.71 16.10 -0.55
N THR A 17 11.68 16.69 0.64
CA THR A 17 12.82 17.51 1.09
C THR A 17 13.44 16.83 2.30
N THR A 18 14.53 16.11 2.05
CA THR A 18 15.39 15.47 3.06
C THR A 18 15.76 16.41 4.22
N SER A 19 15.74 17.73 4.00
CA SER A 19 15.96 18.77 5.02
C SER A 19 14.81 18.94 6.02
N LEU A 20 13.55 18.78 5.62
CA LEU A 20 12.41 18.89 6.56
C LEU A 20 12.26 17.62 7.40
N VAL A 21 12.63 16.47 6.84
CA VAL A 21 12.58 15.18 7.55
C VAL A 21 13.63 15.11 8.66
N SER A 22 14.85 15.60 8.42
CA SER A 22 15.94 15.57 9.41
C SER A 22 15.62 16.40 10.67
N GLU A 23 15.06 17.59 10.49
CA GLU A 23 14.69 18.47 11.61
C GLU A 23 13.54 17.86 12.44
N ARG A 24 12.55 17.28 11.77
CA ARG A 24 11.42 16.61 12.45
C ARG A 24 11.85 15.35 13.17
N LEU A 25 12.71 14.55 12.57
CA LEU A 25 13.29 13.36 13.20
C LEU A 25 14.07 13.74 14.47
N ARG A 26 14.89 14.79 14.40
CA ARG A 26 15.63 15.30 15.56
C ARG A 26 14.69 15.77 16.68
N THR A 27 13.59 16.45 16.33
CA THR A 27 12.57 16.91 17.28
C THR A 27 11.89 15.75 18.00
N VAL A 28 11.46 14.71 17.27
CA VAL A 28 10.79 13.53 17.85
C VAL A 28 11.76 12.73 18.73
N THR A 29 13.00 12.57 18.27
CA THR A 29 14.04 11.87 19.04
C THR A 29 14.31 12.59 20.36
N GLN A 30 14.41 13.92 20.35
CA GLN A 30 14.55 14.71 21.58
C GLN A 30 13.33 14.59 22.51
N ALA A 31 12.11 14.51 21.96
CA ALA A 31 10.91 14.28 22.78
C ALA A 31 10.93 12.90 23.46
N TRP A 32 11.46 11.87 22.78
CA TRP A 32 11.67 10.55 23.38
C TRP A 32 12.74 10.55 24.47
N VAL A 33 13.83 11.29 24.30
CA VAL A 33 14.83 11.47 25.35
C VAL A 33 14.24 12.18 26.57
N ARG A 34 13.51 13.28 26.36
CA ARG A 34 12.86 14.05 27.44
C ARG A 34 11.80 13.27 28.19
N SER A 35 11.10 12.37 27.51
CA SER A 35 10.11 11.48 28.13
C SER A 35 10.72 10.22 28.77
N GLY A 36 12.04 10.07 28.76
CA GLY A 36 12.75 8.92 29.31
C GLY A 36 12.60 7.63 28.48
N LYS A 37 12.03 7.73 27.28
CA LYS A 37 11.82 6.58 26.37
C LYS A 37 13.06 6.23 25.54
N LEU A 38 14.06 7.13 25.51
CA LEU A 38 15.30 6.94 24.77
C LEU A 38 16.48 7.47 25.58
N ASP A 39 17.57 6.72 25.59
CA ASP A 39 18.82 7.15 26.22
C ASP A 39 19.42 8.34 25.43
N PRO A 40 19.78 9.46 26.09
CA PRO A 40 20.43 10.60 25.45
C PRO A 40 21.68 10.23 24.64
N SER A 41 22.44 9.22 25.08
CA SER A 41 23.66 8.76 24.41
C SER A 41 23.39 8.04 23.09
N GLN A 42 22.22 7.43 22.93
CA GLN A 42 21.84 6.67 21.73
C GLN A 42 21.05 7.50 20.70
N ALA A 43 20.50 8.64 21.14
CA ALA A 43 19.72 9.53 20.28
C ALA A 43 20.44 10.01 19.01
N PRO A 44 21.74 10.40 19.04
CA PRO A 44 22.44 10.84 17.83
C PRO A 44 22.60 9.72 16.80
N ALA A 45 22.95 8.51 17.25
CA ALA A 45 23.15 7.35 16.39
C ALA A 45 21.83 6.95 15.69
N LEU A 46 20.72 6.91 16.44
CA LEU A 46 19.40 6.60 15.88
C LEU A 46 18.99 7.60 14.79
N VAL A 47 19.21 8.90 15.01
CA VAL A 47 18.92 9.93 14.01
C VAL A 47 19.78 9.73 12.76
N GLU A 48 21.05 9.40 12.94
CA GLU A 48 21.99 9.16 11.86
C GLU A 48 21.63 7.92 11.04
N ASP A 49 21.28 6.81 11.68
CA ASP A 49 20.90 5.55 11.03
C ASP A 49 19.62 5.71 10.19
N VAL A 50 18.61 6.39 10.73
CA VAL A 50 17.37 6.67 9.99
C VAL A 50 17.64 7.61 8.81
N LEU A 51 18.51 8.61 8.96
CA LEU A 51 18.90 9.48 7.85
C LEU A 51 19.70 8.74 6.77
N LYS A 52 20.60 7.83 7.14
CA LYS A 52 21.34 6.97 6.21
C LYS A 52 20.39 6.06 5.44
N ALA A 53 19.43 5.44 6.14
CA ALA A 53 18.42 4.61 5.50
C ALA A 53 17.55 5.40 4.52
N LEU A 54 17.14 6.62 4.87
CA LEU A 54 16.39 7.51 3.97
C LEU A 54 17.20 7.98 2.74
N ARG A 55 18.52 7.96 2.82
CA ARG A 55 19.42 8.29 1.69
C ARG A 55 19.77 7.07 0.83
N GLY A 56 19.30 5.87 1.20
CA GLY A 56 19.66 4.62 0.53
C GLY A 56 21.12 4.20 0.78
N GLU A 57 21.75 4.71 1.84
CA GLU A 57 23.13 4.36 2.19
C GLU A 57 23.23 3.00 2.92
N THR A 58 22.10 2.34 3.18
CA THR A 58 22.00 1.04 3.87
C THR A 58 21.31 -0.01 3.01
N PRO A 59 22.02 -0.63 2.05
CA PRO A 59 21.43 -1.59 1.11
C PRO A 59 20.87 -2.85 1.78
N GLU A 60 21.41 -3.26 2.94
CA GLU A 60 20.89 -4.42 3.70
C GLU A 60 19.51 -4.13 4.32
N LEU A 61 19.30 -2.91 4.82
CA LEU A 61 18.02 -2.47 5.37
C LEU A 61 16.99 -2.31 4.27
N GLU A 62 17.37 -1.81 3.09
CA GLU A 62 16.48 -1.77 1.93
C GLU A 62 16.04 -3.18 1.52
N GLN A 63 16.97 -4.12 1.37
CA GLN A 63 16.63 -5.52 1.03
C GLN A 63 15.74 -6.17 2.10
N GLN A 64 15.96 -5.89 3.39
CA GLN A 64 15.11 -6.41 4.46
C GLN A 64 13.71 -5.77 4.43
N ALA A 65 13.64 -4.46 4.24
CA ALA A 65 12.39 -3.72 4.14
C ALA A 65 11.59 -4.14 2.91
N GLU A 66 12.24 -4.31 1.76
CA GLU A 66 11.64 -4.77 0.51
C GLU A 66 11.02 -6.17 0.68
N ARG A 67 11.79 -7.12 1.23
CA ARG A 67 11.27 -8.45 1.56
C ARG A 67 10.11 -8.41 2.55
N GLN A 68 10.10 -7.48 3.50
CA GLN A 68 9.01 -7.31 4.46
C GLN A 68 7.77 -6.70 3.80
N LEU A 69 7.96 -5.73 2.90
CA LEU A 69 6.91 -5.11 2.10
C LEU A 69 6.27 -6.14 1.16
N GLU A 70 7.07 -6.95 0.47
CA GLU A 70 6.57 -8.01 -0.40
C GLU A 70 5.70 -9.02 0.36
N ARG A 71 6.15 -9.44 1.55
CA ARG A 71 5.39 -10.37 2.40
C ARG A 71 4.06 -9.80 2.88
N ASN A 72 4.00 -8.49 3.13
CA ASN A 72 2.82 -7.83 3.68
C ASN A 72 2.05 -7.01 2.63
N LYS A 73 2.41 -7.13 1.34
CA LYS A 73 1.84 -6.30 0.27
C LYS A 73 0.32 -6.41 0.23
N ASP A 74 -0.20 -7.63 0.34
CA ASP A 74 -1.64 -7.88 0.28
C ASP A 74 -2.39 -7.26 1.47
N GLN A 75 -1.78 -7.30 2.66
CA GLN A 75 -2.31 -6.66 3.86
C GLN A 75 -2.28 -5.13 3.71
N LEU A 76 -1.19 -4.57 3.21
CA LEU A 76 -1.05 -3.14 2.92
C LEU A 76 -2.07 -2.65 1.90
N LEU A 77 -2.27 -3.39 0.80
CA LEU A 77 -3.28 -3.05 -0.21
C LEU A 77 -4.69 -3.09 0.38
N GLN A 78 -4.97 -4.06 1.24
CA GLN A 78 -6.25 -4.17 1.94
C GLN A 78 -6.47 -3.01 2.94
N ASP A 79 -5.45 -2.65 3.72
CA ASP A 79 -5.50 -1.54 4.67
C ASP A 79 -5.64 -0.18 3.97
N LEU A 80 -5.15 -0.06 2.74
CA LEU A 80 -5.33 1.10 1.86
C LEU A 80 -6.68 1.10 1.11
N GLY A 81 -7.50 0.06 1.27
CA GLY A 81 -8.79 -0.09 0.60
C GLY A 81 -8.68 -0.35 -0.90
N LEU A 82 -7.52 -0.80 -1.38
CA LEU A 82 -7.28 -1.15 -2.78
C LEU A 82 -7.72 -2.60 -3.03
N ALA A 83 -8.48 -2.81 -4.10
CA ALA A 83 -8.92 -4.15 -4.51
C ALA A 83 -7.72 -5.01 -4.88
N ARG A 84 -7.71 -6.26 -4.40
CA ARG A 84 -6.65 -7.23 -4.71
C ARG A 84 -6.81 -7.74 -6.14
N GLN A 85 -5.69 -8.14 -6.76
CA GLN A 85 -5.68 -8.74 -8.10
C GLN A 85 -6.65 -9.94 -8.19
N LYS A 86 -6.65 -10.79 -7.16
CA LYS A 86 -7.55 -11.94 -7.06
C LYS A 86 -9.03 -11.55 -7.06
N GLU A 87 -9.39 -10.46 -6.40
CA GLU A 87 -10.77 -9.96 -6.34
C GLU A 87 -11.20 -9.38 -7.68
N LEU A 88 -10.28 -8.71 -8.39
CA LEU A 88 -10.48 -8.26 -9.76
C LEU A 88 -10.66 -9.43 -10.74
N ASP A 89 -9.83 -10.48 -10.61
CA ASP A 89 -9.91 -11.68 -11.45
C ASP A 89 -11.23 -12.45 -11.22
N GLU A 90 -11.68 -12.54 -9.96
CA GLU A 90 -12.97 -13.12 -9.63
C GLU A 90 -14.12 -12.30 -10.22
N LEU A 91 -14.06 -10.97 -10.11
CA LEU A 91 -15.06 -10.08 -10.67
C LEU A 91 -15.12 -10.21 -12.21
N ARG A 92 -13.97 -10.27 -12.87
CA ARG A 92 -13.87 -10.52 -14.31
C ARG A 92 -14.50 -11.86 -14.69
N GLY A 93 -14.18 -12.93 -13.98
CA GLY A 93 -14.78 -14.24 -14.23
C GLY A 93 -16.30 -14.26 -14.01
N ARG A 94 -16.82 -13.48 -13.06
CA ARG A 94 -18.27 -13.29 -12.86
C ARG A 94 -18.90 -12.57 -14.04
N ILE A 95 -18.26 -11.52 -14.56
CA ILE A 95 -18.70 -10.78 -15.75
C ILE A 95 -18.74 -11.72 -16.96
N ASP A 96 -17.67 -12.47 -17.22
CA ASP A 96 -17.61 -13.41 -18.36
C ASP A 96 -18.71 -14.48 -18.31
N ARG A 97 -19.13 -14.92 -17.12
CA ARG A 97 -20.26 -15.85 -16.96
C ARG A 97 -21.60 -15.18 -17.24
N LEU A 98 -21.78 -13.94 -16.77
CA LEU A 98 -23.00 -13.17 -17.04
C LEU A 98 -23.14 -12.87 -18.54
N GLU A 99 -22.08 -12.45 -19.20
CA GLU A 99 -22.08 -12.18 -20.64
C GLU A 99 -22.43 -13.42 -21.47
N ARG A 100 -21.84 -14.58 -21.13
CA ARG A 100 -22.20 -15.85 -21.78
C ARG A 100 -23.66 -16.23 -21.54
N GLY A 101 -24.16 -16.04 -20.31
CA GLY A 101 -25.55 -16.31 -19.97
C GLY A 101 -26.54 -15.40 -20.72
N LEU A 102 -26.20 -14.13 -20.94
CA LEU A 102 -27.00 -13.21 -21.75
C LEU A 102 -27.00 -13.62 -23.22
N ARG A 103 -25.83 -13.93 -23.80
CA ARG A 103 -25.73 -14.38 -25.19
C ARG A 103 -26.53 -15.65 -25.48
N GLN A 104 -26.54 -16.61 -24.55
CA GLN A 104 -27.34 -17.83 -24.70
C GLN A 104 -28.83 -17.55 -24.70
N ARG A 105 -29.32 -16.66 -23.83
CA ARG A 105 -30.74 -16.27 -23.82
C ARG A 105 -31.14 -15.55 -25.09
N SER A 106 -30.37 -14.54 -25.51
CA SER A 106 -30.65 -13.81 -26.75
C SER A 106 -30.55 -14.69 -28.00
N GLY A 107 -29.65 -15.67 -28.02
CA GLY A 107 -29.55 -16.65 -29.10
C GLY A 107 -30.71 -17.66 -29.12
N ALA A 108 -31.24 -18.04 -27.95
CA ALA A 108 -32.41 -18.91 -27.85
C ALA A 108 -33.70 -18.20 -28.29
N GLU A 109 -33.86 -16.92 -27.95
CA GLU A 109 -35.00 -16.09 -28.39
C GLU A 109 -35.01 -15.87 -29.92
N GLY A 110 -33.84 -15.79 -30.57
CA GLY A 110 -33.74 -15.70 -32.03
C GLY A 110 -34.01 -17.01 -32.78
N ALA A 111 -33.92 -18.17 -32.12
CA ALA A 111 -34.18 -19.46 -32.73
C ALA A 111 -35.67 -19.86 -32.67
N SER A 112 -36.42 -19.33 -31.71
CA SER A 112 -37.87 -19.57 -31.59
C SER A 112 -38.72 -18.84 -32.64
N ASP A 113 -38.15 -17.88 -33.37
CA ASP A 113 -38.87 -17.06 -34.38
C ASP A 113 -38.72 -17.62 -35.81
N LEU A 114 -38.00 -18.73 -36.00
CA LEU A 114 -37.71 -19.34 -37.31
C LEU A 114 -38.43 -20.67 -37.56
N ASP A 115 -39.30 -21.12 -36.64
CA ASP A 115 -40.06 -22.36 -36.78
C ASP A 115 -41.55 -22.04 -36.97
N ILE A 116 -41.90 -21.43 -38.11
CA ILE A 116 -43.28 -21.36 -38.61
C ILE A 116 -43.42 -22.46 -39.68
N PRO A 117 -44.15 -23.55 -39.40
CA PRO A 117 -44.43 -24.56 -40.42
C PRO A 117 -45.45 -24.01 -41.43
N ASP A 118 -45.23 -24.31 -42.71
CA ASP A 118 -46.17 -24.10 -43.83
C ASP A 118 -47.49 -24.88 -43.65
#